data_AF-A0A9E5C5C7-F1
#
_entry.id   AF-A0A9E5C5C7-F1
#
_cell.length_a   1.000
_cell.length_b   1.000
_cell.length_c   1.000
_cell.angle_alpha   90.00
_cell.angle_beta   90.00
_cell.angle_gamma   90.00
#
_symmetry.space_group_name_H-M   'P 1'
#
loop_
_entity.id
_entity.type
_entity.pdbx_description
1 polymer ?
#
loop_
_entity_poly.entity_id
_entity_poly.type
_entity_poly.pdbx_seq_one_letter_code
_entity_poly.pdbx_strand_id
1 'polypeptide(L)'
;IIPFEKLEPRWKVIRLDNRSPLDRDFDSQSYPLVVSFGLSGDPELMDLLDPLLDWPRSNRDPNKITTVLMTGVSALVRATAWRMDRYGVDYPGQQIGAIMRQADITHISHESAFTEDCPPPDPVQTSLRFCSAPRHLPLFEAVGVDLIELSGNHLADWGTEALLSTLDLYDQQGFETFAGGRDLAEARLPALIEHNGNRIAFLGCNEPGPAYVWAKADRPGALRCDDDGLMKRVTQLADDGYSVIFTFQWRESASTSPLPDQIDAFRRAIEAGAVIVSGSQAHRPQSMEFYAGGLIHYGLGNLFFDQMYKLSLRQEFLDRHTFYDGRYINTELVTAMLEDFAQPRPMTEVERAALLGEIFAASGW
;
A
#
# COMPACT_ATOMS: atom_id res chain seq x y z
N ILE A 1 -8.79 24.92 -12.63
CA ILE A 1 -8.57 23.78 -13.56
C ILE A 1 -7.07 23.71 -13.81
N ILE A 2 -6.45 22.55 -13.62
CA ILE A 2 -5.01 22.34 -13.83
C ILE A 2 -4.84 21.22 -14.87
N PRO A 3 -3.84 21.26 -15.76
CA PRO A 3 -3.55 20.16 -16.68
C PRO A 3 -3.27 18.83 -15.96
N PHE A 4 -3.68 17.71 -16.55
CA PHE A 4 -3.60 16.37 -15.94
C PHE A 4 -2.16 15.96 -15.63
N GLU A 5 -1.26 16.17 -16.58
CA GLU A 5 0.17 15.91 -16.50
C GLU A 5 0.91 16.78 -15.47
N LYS A 6 0.25 17.82 -14.94
CA LYS A 6 0.77 18.69 -13.89
C LYS A 6 0.23 18.35 -12.50
N LEU A 7 -0.56 17.30 -12.35
CA LEU A 7 -1.03 16.86 -11.04
C LEU A 7 0.16 16.55 -10.11
N GLU A 8 -0.01 16.89 -8.84
CA GLU A 8 0.95 16.66 -7.77
C GLU A 8 0.27 15.89 -6.63
N PRO A 9 0.99 15.01 -5.91
CA PRO A 9 0.45 14.18 -4.84
C PRO A 9 -0.35 14.91 -3.76
N ARG A 10 0.01 16.18 -3.48
CA ARG A 10 -0.64 17.03 -2.47
C ARG A 10 -2.03 17.55 -2.86
N TRP A 11 -2.44 17.39 -4.10
CA TRP A 11 -3.73 17.90 -4.56
C TRP A 11 -4.79 16.81 -4.55
N LYS A 12 -5.95 17.16 -4.00
CA LYS A 12 -7.15 16.35 -4.11
C LYS A 12 -7.82 16.59 -5.47
N VAL A 13 -7.88 15.56 -6.31
CA VAL A 13 -8.68 15.60 -7.53
C VAL A 13 -10.15 15.49 -7.15
N ILE A 14 -10.94 16.51 -7.49
CA ILE A 14 -12.38 16.54 -7.19
C ILE A 14 -13.13 15.77 -8.27
N ARG A 15 -13.87 14.73 -7.85
CA ARG A 15 -14.77 13.99 -8.72
C ARG A 15 -15.97 14.87 -9.10
N LEU A 16 -16.37 14.84 -10.37
CA LEU A 16 -17.57 15.53 -10.86
C LEU A 16 -18.52 14.49 -11.43
N ASP A 17 -19.78 14.49 -10.96
CA ASP A 17 -20.77 13.45 -11.27
C ASP A 17 -20.22 12.03 -11.09
N ASN A 18 -19.47 11.83 -10.00
CA ASN A 18 -18.77 10.59 -9.68
C ASN A 18 -17.74 10.12 -10.74
N ARG A 19 -17.18 11.03 -11.53
CA ARG A 19 -16.11 10.77 -12.52
C ARG A 19 -14.83 11.51 -12.17
N SER A 20 -13.68 10.87 -12.36
CA SER A 20 -12.34 11.43 -12.17
C SER A 20 -11.47 11.19 -13.39
N PRO A 21 -10.62 12.15 -13.80
CA PRO A 21 -9.62 11.91 -14.83
C PRO A 21 -8.57 10.86 -14.41
N LEU A 22 -8.51 10.48 -13.13
CA LEU A 22 -7.68 9.36 -12.64
C LEU A 22 -8.31 7.99 -12.92
N ASP A 23 -9.61 7.91 -13.19
CA ASP A 23 -10.29 6.65 -13.46
C ASP A 23 -9.81 6.07 -14.80
N ARG A 24 -9.65 4.74 -14.87
CA ARG A 24 -9.16 4.07 -16.08
C ARG A 24 -10.16 4.17 -17.24
N ASP A 25 -11.45 4.04 -16.94
CA ASP A 25 -12.60 4.12 -17.83
C ASP A 25 -13.14 5.55 -18.03
N PHE A 26 -12.35 6.56 -17.64
CA PHE A 26 -12.73 7.96 -17.79
C PHE A 26 -13.07 8.33 -19.25
N ASP A 27 -14.32 8.74 -19.47
CA ASP A 27 -14.78 9.34 -20.72
C ASP A 27 -14.58 10.86 -20.71
N SER A 28 -13.62 11.33 -21.50
CA SER A 28 -13.34 12.76 -21.64
C SER A 28 -14.41 13.50 -22.45
N GLN A 29 -15.18 12.84 -23.31
CA GLN A 29 -16.14 13.55 -24.19
C GLN A 29 -17.29 14.18 -23.41
N SER A 30 -17.66 13.57 -22.28
CA SER A 30 -18.78 14.00 -21.44
C SER A 30 -18.34 14.72 -20.16
N TYR A 31 -17.04 15.04 -20.01
CA TYR A 31 -16.51 15.65 -18.80
C TYR A 31 -16.45 17.19 -18.90
N PRO A 32 -17.09 17.94 -17.99
CA PRO A 32 -17.34 19.37 -18.16
C PRO A 32 -16.09 20.26 -18.04
N LEU A 33 -14.97 19.72 -17.53
CA LEU A 33 -13.72 20.47 -17.40
C LEU A 33 -12.70 20.19 -18.51
N VAL A 34 -13.11 19.51 -19.59
CA VAL A 34 -12.26 19.32 -20.77
C VAL A 34 -12.15 20.62 -21.54
N VAL A 35 -10.91 21.04 -21.80
CA VAL A 35 -10.59 22.20 -22.62
C VAL A 35 -10.03 21.69 -23.95
N SER A 36 -10.73 21.95 -25.04
CA SER A 36 -10.27 21.65 -26.39
C SER A 36 -9.57 22.87 -26.99
N PHE A 37 -8.45 22.65 -27.66
CA PHE A 37 -7.79 23.65 -28.49
C PHE A 37 -7.46 23.01 -29.84
N GLY A 38 -7.31 23.85 -30.87
CA GLY A 38 -7.02 23.39 -32.21
C GLY A 38 -6.65 24.55 -33.11
N LEU A 39 -6.16 24.22 -34.29
CA LEU A 39 -5.92 25.18 -35.35
C LEU A 39 -7.11 25.15 -36.31
N SER A 40 -7.55 26.31 -36.76
CA SER A 40 -8.57 26.44 -37.81
C SER A 40 -8.00 27.26 -38.97
N GLY A 41 -8.37 26.88 -40.20
CA GLY A 41 -7.83 27.48 -41.40
C GLY A 41 -8.51 26.95 -42.66
N ASP A 42 -7.92 27.24 -43.82
CA ASP A 42 -8.35 26.70 -45.10
C ASP A 42 -8.30 25.15 -45.07
N PRO A 43 -9.37 24.43 -45.49
CA PRO A 43 -9.41 22.97 -45.37
C PRO A 43 -8.30 22.24 -46.12
N GLU A 44 -7.96 22.68 -47.33
CA GLU A 44 -6.90 22.04 -48.13
C GLU A 44 -5.53 22.24 -47.46
N LEU A 45 -5.31 23.44 -46.89
CA LEU A 45 -4.09 23.72 -46.14
C LEU A 45 -4.03 22.95 -44.81
N MET A 46 -5.15 22.78 -44.12
CA MET A 46 -5.23 22.01 -42.87
C MET A 46 -4.95 20.52 -43.11
N ASP A 47 -5.48 19.93 -44.17
CA ASP A 47 -5.19 18.53 -44.55
C ASP A 47 -3.71 18.31 -44.88
N LEU A 48 -3.04 19.33 -45.43
CA LEU A 48 -1.59 19.33 -45.67
C LEU A 48 -0.77 19.51 -44.38
N LEU A 49 -1.26 20.31 -43.42
CA LEU A 49 -0.55 20.64 -42.19
C LEU A 49 -0.75 19.62 -41.07
N ASP A 50 -1.91 18.99 -40.95
CA ASP A 50 -2.24 18.06 -39.85
C ASP A 50 -1.20 16.94 -39.66
N PRO A 51 -0.70 16.26 -40.73
CA PRO A 51 0.34 15.24 -40.57
C PRO A 51 1.72 15.79 -40.18
N LEU A 52 1.95 17.10 -40.38
CA LEU A 52 3.20 17.79 -40.06
C LEU A 52 3.18 18.40 -38.66
N LEU A 53 2.01 18.54 -38.04
CA LEU A 53 1.83 19.07 -36.70
C LEU A 53 1.89 17.92 -35.68
N ASP A 54 3.02 17.79 -34.99
CA ASP A 54 3.20 16.84 -33.88
C ASP A 54 2.54 17.38 -32.59
N TRP A 55 1.23 17.60 -32.62
CA TRP A 55 0.49 18.11 -31.45
C TRP A 55 -0.08 16.93 -30.63
N PRO A 56 0.10 16.94 -29.30
CA PRO A 56 -0.49 15.90 -28.46
C PRO A 56 -2.01 15.98 -28.53
N ARG A 57 -2.66 14.88 -28.94
CA ARG A 57 -4.12 14.76 -29.04
C ARG A 57 -4.83 14.91 -27.70
N SER A 58 -4.12 14.63 -26.61
CA SER A 58 -4.59 14.70 -25.23
C SER A 58 -3.38 14.87 -24.32
N ASN A 59 -3.57 15.51 -23.16
CA ASN A 59 -2.58 15.57 -22.09
C ASN A 59 -2.72 14.41 -21.07
N ARG A 60 -3.63 13.48 -21.33
CA ARG A 60 -3.88 12.25 -20.57
C ARG A 60 -3.86 11.05 -21.50
N ASP A 61 -3.08 10.03 -21.14
CA ASP A 61 -3.08 8.71 -21.76
C ASP A 61 -3.36 7.61 -20.71
N PRO A 62 -4.50 6.90 -20.76
CA PRO A 62 -4.81 5.86 -19.79
C PRO A 62 -3.78 4.71 -19.77
N ASN A 63 -3.05 4.47 -20.87
CA ASN A 63 -2.02 3.42 -20.94
C ASN A 63 -0.70 3.81 -20.27
N LYS A 64 -0.63 5.02 -19.70
CA LYS A 64 0.50 5.48 -18.89
C LYS A 64 0.17 5.55 -17.40
N ILE A 65 -1.08 5.27 -17.00
CA ILE A 65 -1.53 5.33 -15.61
C ILE A 65 -1.23 4.00 -14.93
N THR A 66 -0.67 4.03 -13.73
CA THR A 66 -0.55 2.87 -12.83
C THR A 66 -1.04 3.26 -11.45
N THR A 67 -1.89 2.44 -10.86
CA THR A 67 -2.39 2.65 -9.50
C THR A 67 -1.86 1.59 -8.55
N VAL A 68 -1.36 2.04 -7.39
CA VAL A 68 -0.87 1.19 -6.31
C VAL A 68 -1.76 1.41 -5.09
N LEU A 69 -2.33 0.34 -4.53
CA LEU A 69 -3.07 0.41 -3.27
C LEU A 69 -2.21 -0.11 -2.13
N MET A 70 -1.87 0.77 -1.19
CA MET A 70 -1.17 0.44 0.04
C MET A 70 -2.17 0.21 1.17
N THR A 71 -1.89 -0.79 2.02
CA THR A 71 -2.78 -1.18 3.12
C THR A 71 -2.02 -1.28 4.43
N GLY A 72 -2.76 -1.21 5.53
CA GLY A 72 -2.26 -1.56 6.85
C GLY A 72 -1.94 -3.04 7.02
N VAL A 73 -1.52 -3.38 8.25
CA VAL A 73 -1.15 -4.74 8.65
C VAL A 73 -2.34 -5.70 8.68
N SER A 74 -2.07 -6.93 8.28
CA SER A 74 -2.98 -8.07 8.32
C SER A 74 -2.36 -9.22 9.10
N ALA A 75 -3.19 -9.88 9.90
CA ALA A 75 -2.88 -11.13 10.57
C ALA A 75 -4.14 -12.01 10.51
N LEU A 76 -4.11 -13.06 9.70
CA LEU A 76 -5.27 -13.95 9.50
C LEU A 76 -5.29 -14.97 10.65
N VAL A 77 -5.58 -14.48 11.85
CA VAL A 77 -5.43 -15.19 13.11
C VAL A 77 -6.66 -15.01 14.00
N ARG A 78 -6.72 -15.73 15.12
CA ARG A 78 -7.73 -15.56 16.19
C ARG A 78 -9.16 -15.40 15.64
N ALA A 79 -9.84 -14.31 15.96
CA ALA A 79 -11.22 -14.10 15.53
C ALA A 79 -11.32 -13.84 14.02
N THR A 80 -10.32 -13.27 13.36
CA THR A 80 -10.30 -13.12 11.89
C THR A 80 -10.34 -14.50 11.22
N ALA A 81 -9.41 -15.39 11.57
CA ALA A 81 -9.38 -16.76 11.05
C ALA A 81 -10.63 -17.57 11.45
N TRP A 82 -11.15 -17.38 12.67
CA TRP A 82 -12.38 -18.03 13.11
C TRP A 82 -13.60 -17.62 12.27
N ARG A 83 -13.69 -16.33 11.88
CA ARG A 83 -14.73 -15.83 10.98
C ARG A 83 -14.59 -16.42 9.58
N MET A 84 -13.36 -16.53 9.07
CA MET A 84 -13.09 -17.16 7.78
C MET A 84 -13.56 -18.63 7.75
N ASP A 85 -13.21 -19.40 8.79
CA ASP A 85 -13.61 -20.82 8.89
C ASP A 85 -15.14 -21.00 8.98
N ARG A 86 -15.85 -19.99 9.51
CA ARG A 86 -17.31 -20.06 9.72
C ARG A 86 -18.13 -19.52 8.54
N TYR A 87 -17.67 -18.46 7.91
CA TYR A 87 -18.45 -17.67 6.94
C TYR A 87 -17.89 -17.72 5.52
N GLY A 88 -16.73 -18.34 5.32
CA GLY A 88 -16.03 -18.43 4.04
C GLY A 88 -14.68 -17.74 4.08
N VAL A 89 -13.71 -18.30 3.36
CA VAL A 89 -12.33 -17.77 3.31
C VAL A 89 -12.28 -16.32 2.82
N ASP A 90 -13.19 -15.92 1.94
CA ASP A 90 -13.29 -14.59 1.36
C ASP A 90 -14.05 -13.59 2.26
N TYR A 91 -14.63 -14.04 3.38
CA TYR A 91 -15.48 -13.22 4.25
C TYR A 91 -14.86 -11.86 4.65
N PRO A 92 -13.57 -11.77 5.03
CA PRO A 92 -12.92 -10.49 5.31
C PRO A 92 -12.94 -9.51 4.14
N GLY A 93 -12.80 -10.03 2.91
CA GLY A 93 -12.70 -9.23 1.70
C GLY A 93 -14.03 -8.83 1.07
N GLN A 94 -15.17 -9.34 1.54
CA GLN A 94 -16.45 -9.19 0.82
C GLN A 94 -16.90 -7.73 0.63
N GLN A 95 -16.60 -6.83 1.56
CA GLN A 95 -17.05 -5.43 1.48
C GLN A 95 -16.02 -4.47 0.86
N ILE A 96 -14.74 -4.83 0.83
CA ILE A 96 -13.66 -3.97 0.30
C ILE A 96 -12.91 -4.57 -0.89
N GLY A 97 -13.13 -5.85 -1.23
CA GLY A 97 -12.40 -6.53 -2.28
C GLY A 97 -12.58 -5.89 -3.66
N ALA A 98 -13.73 -5.28 -3.93
CA ALA A 98 -13.93 -4.52 -5.16
C ALA A 98 -13.07 -3.25 -5.22
N ILE A 99 -12.84 -2.58 -4.09
CA ILE A 99 -11.96 -1.41 -3.99
C ILE A 99 -10.50 -1.85 -4.17
N MET A 100 -10.12 -2.97 -3.55
CA MET A 100 -8.77 -3.53 -3.64
C MET A 100 -8.41 -3.92 -5.08
N ARG A 101 -9.24 -4.76 -5.71
CA ARG A 101 -9.06 -5.21 -7.11
C ARG A 101 -9.12 -4.11 -8.17
N GLN A 102 -9.50 -2.88 -7.81
CA GLN A 102 -9.48 -1.76 -8.76
C GLN A 102 -8.07 -1.19 -8.98
N ALA A 103 -7.12 -1.46 -8.09
CA ALA A 103 -5.74 -1.06 -8.30
C ALA A 103 -5.04 -1.99 -9.30
N ASP A 104 -4.04 -1.47 -10.00
CA ASP A 104 -3.19 -2.29 -10.89
C ASP A 104 -2.17 -3.11 -10.08
N ILE A 105 -1.82 -2.63 -8.88
CA ILE A 105 -0.94 -3.30 -7.92
C ILE A 105 -1.57 -3.14 -6.53
N THR A 106 -1.91 -4.25 -5.88
CA THR A 106 -2.44 -4.26 -4.51
C THR A 106 -1.41 -4.84 -3.56
N HIS A 107 -1.00 -4.03 -2.60
CA HIS A 107 -0.12 -4.41 -1.51
C HIS A 107 -0.92 -4.99 -0.33
N ILE A 108 -0.33 -5.94 0.38
CA ILE A 108 -0.74 -6.29 1.75
C ILE A 108 0.48 -6.44 2.66
N SER A 109 0.39 -5.94 3.89
CA SER A 109 1.37 -6.25 4.93
C SER A 109 0.86 -7.45 5.73
N HIS A 110 1.53 -8.60 5.65
CA HIS A 110 1.09 -9.82 6.33
C HIS A 110 2.11 -10.27 7.37
N GLU A 111 1.72 -10.21 8.65
CA GLU A 111 2.66 -10.37 9.75
C GLU A 111 2.64 -11.77 10.40
N SER A 112 1.92 -12.75 9.85
CA SER A 112 1.88 -14.12 10.37
C SER A 112 2.35 -15.14 9.35
N ALA A 113 3.10 -16.16 9.78
CA ALA A 113 3.46 -17.28 8.92
C ALA A 113 2.26 -18.22 8.65
N PHE A 114 2.16 -18.72 7.42
CA PHE A 114 1.31 -19.84 7.06
C PHE A 114 1.97 -21.18 7.43
N THR A 115 1.26 -22.03 8.16
CA THR A 115 1.72 -23.39 8.48
C THR A 115 0.57 -24.37 8.67
N GLU A 116 0.76 -25.61 8.20
CA GLU A 116 -0.21 -26.71 8.38
C GLU A 116 -0.39 -27.09 9.86
N ASP A 117 0.61 -26.82 10.69
CA ASP A 117 0.56 -27.06 12.14
C ASP A 117 -0.16 -25.96 12.92
N CYS A 118 -0.72 -24.95 12.22
CA CYS A 118 -1.45 -23.87 12.86
C CYS A 118 -2.73 -24.45 13.52
N PRO A 119 -2.90 -24.30 14.85
CA PRO A 119 -4.05 -24.87 15.54
C PRO A 119 -5.36 -24.23 15.04
N PRO A 120 -6.51 -24.89 15.29
CA PRO A 120 -7.80 -24.28 15.03
C PRO A 120 -7.89 -22.88 15.66
N PRO A 121 -8.43 -21.88 14.93
CA PRO A 121 -8.42 -20.51 15.41
C PRO A 121 -9.25 -20.34 16.67
N ASP A 122 -8.66 -19.71 17.68
CA ASP A 122 -9.31 -19.38 18.95
C ASP A 122 -9.59 -17.86 19.03
N PRO A 123 -10.87 -17.43 18.98
CA PRO A 123 -11.24 -16.01 19.03
C PRO A 123 -10.99 -15.37 20.40
N VAL A 124 -10.69 -16.15 21.45
CA VAL A 124 -10.37 -15.64 22.79
C VAL A 124 -8.90 -15.86 23.18
N GLN A 125 -8.05 -16.21 22.21
CA GLN A 125 -6.62 -16.39 22.42
C GLN A 125 -5.96 -15.13 23.01
N THR A 126 -5.24 -15.32 24.13
CA THR A 126 -4.50 -14.26 24.84
C THR A 126 -3.00 -14.26 24.52
N SER A 127 -2.44 -15.36 24.01
CA SER A 127 -1.03 -15.40 23.58
C SER A 127 -0.81 -14.60 22.30
N LEU A 128 0.26 -13.79 22.28
CA LEU A 128 0.74 -13.06 21.10
C LEU A 128 1.72 -13.92 20.29
N ARG A 129 1.28 -15.13 19.94
CA ARG A 129 1.99 -16.04 19.05
C ARG A 129 1.05 -16.42 17.91
N PHE A 130 1.36 -15.97 16.70
CA PHE A 130 0.44 -15.93 15.58
C PHE A 130 0.88 -16.85 14.42
N CYS A 131 -0.08 -17.59 13.87
CA CYS A 131 0.05 -18.28 12.59
C CYS A 131 -1.28 -18.19 11.85
N SER A 132 -1.19 -18.37 10.53
CA SER A 132 -2.32 -18.59 9.66
C SER A 132 -2.25 -20.00 9.08
N ALA A 133 -3.40 -20.57 8.72
CA ALA A 133 -3.41 -21.85 8.05
C ALA A 133 -3.43 -21.65 6.53
N PRO A 134 -2.73 -22.48 5.72
CA PRO A 134 -2.65 -22.31 4.27
C PRO A 134 -4.02 -22.19 3.57
N ARG A 135 -5.06 -22.85 4.11
CA ARG A 135 -6.46 -22.71 3.64
C ARG A 135 -7.02 -21.28 3.67
N HIS A 136 -6.39 -20.35 4.39
CA HIS A 136 -6.80 -18.95 4.50
C HIS A 136 -6.18 -18.05 3.42
N LEU A 137 -5.11 -18.50 2.75
CA LEU A 137 -4.42 -17.76 1.69
C LEU A 137 -5.34 -17.31 0.53
N PRO A 138 -6.36 -18.09 0.08
CA PRO A 138 -7.22 -17.67 -1.03
C PRO A 138 -7.94 -16.33 -0.84
N LEU A 139 -7.99 -15.79 0.37
CA LEU A 139 -8.43 -14.41 0.60
C LEU A 139 -7.60 -13.39 -0.20
N PHE A 140 -6.28 -13.60 -0.30
CA PHE A 140 -5.36 -12.69 -0.98
C PHE A 140 -5.68 -12.60 -2.48
N GLU A 141 -5.89 -13.75 -3.13
CA GLU A 141 -6.39 -13.80 -4.51
C GLU A 141 -7.77 -13.14 -4.62
N ALA A 142 -8.67 -13.45 -3.68
CA ALA A 142 -10.03 -12.92 -3.70
C ALA A 142 -10.06 -11.39 -3.64
N VAL A 143 -9.13 -10.73 -2.94
CA VAL A 143 -9.04 -9.27 -2.88
C VAL A 143 -8.03 -8.67 -3.87
N GLY A 144 -7.37 -9.50 -4.68
CA GLY A 144 -6.46 -9.07 -5.75
C GLY A 144 -5.10 -8.61 -5.26
N VAL A 145 -4.55 -9.22 -4.21
CA VAL A 145 -3.18 -8.97 -3.75
C VAL A 145 -2.18 -9.37 -4.84
N ASP A 146 -1.20 -8.51 -5.10
CA ASP A 146 -0.09 -8.77 -6.01
C ASP A 146 1.25 -8.80 -5.26
N LEU A 147 1.36 -8.03 -4.16
CA LEU A 147 2.59 -7.78 -3.44
C LEU A 147 2.40 -7.95 -1.93
N ILE A 148 3.29 -8.71 -1.29
CA ILE A 148 3.25 -8.98 0.16
C ILE A 148 4.47 -8.37 0.84
N GLU A 149 4.22 -7.47 1.78
CA GLU A 149 5.24 -6.92 2.68
C GLU A 149 5.49 -7.88 3.86
N LEU A 150 6.77 -8.22 4.06
CA LEU A 150 7.26 -9.16 5.08
C LEU A 150 7.98 -8.46 6.24
N SER A 151 7.59 -7.23 6.55
CA SER A 151 8.19 -6.46 7.66
C SER A 151 7.61 -6.83 9.03
N GLY A 152 6.63 -7.75 9.09
CA GLY A 152 5.93 -8.21 10.29
C GLY A 152 6.83 -8.57 11.49
N ASN A 153 6.54 -8.07 12.69
CA ASN A 153 7.21 -8.49 13.93
C ASN A 153 6.77 -9.89 14.41
N HIS A 154 5.62 -10.37 13.94
CA HIS A 154 5.09 -11.71 14.22
C HIS A 154 5.44 -12.75 13.15
N LEU A 155 6.16 -12.34 12.10
CA LEU A 155 6.41 -13.14 10.89
C LEU A 155 7.06 -14.50 11.19
N ALA A 156 7.85 -14.58 12.25
CA ALA A 156 8.61 -15.78 12.63
C ALA A 156 8.14 -16.43 13.94
N ASP A 157 6.91 -16.15 14.40
CA ASP A 157 6.33 -16.71 15.63
C ASP A 157 6.28 -18.26 15.65
N TRP A 158 6.20 -18.86 14.47
CA TRP A 158 6.19 -20.31 14.25
C TRP A 158 7.52 -20.87 13.74
N GLY A 159 8.58 -20.08 13.83
CA GLY A 159 9.95 -20.50 13.55
C GLY A 159 10.27 -20.58 12.06
N THR A 160 11.50 -21.01 11.79
CA THR A 160 12.12 -20.99 10.45
C THR A 160 11.38 -21.85 9.43
N GLU A 161 10.97 -23.06 9.79
CA GLU A 161 10.31 -23.98 8.85
C GLU A 161 8.95 -23.46 8.38
N ALA A 162 8.16 -22.88 9.29
CA ALA A 162 6.88 -22.25 8.95
C ALA A 162 7.07 -21.05 8.01
N LEU A 163 8.07 -20.19 8.30
CA LEU A 163 8.32 -19.02 7.45
C LEU A 163 8.86 -19.41 6.06
N LEU A 164 9.77 -20.38 5.97
CA LEU A 164 10.21 -20.89 4.66
C LEU A 164 9.05 -21.49 3.86
N SER A 165 8.19 -22.28 4.50
CA SER A 165 7.00 -22.84 3.85
C SER A 165 6.02 -21.76 3.40
N THR A 166 5.93 -20.65 4.14
CA THR A 166 5.14 -19.48 3.75
C THR A 166 5.68 -18.81 2.50
N LEU A 167 7.00 -18.63 2.41
CA LEU A 167 7.64 -18.04 1.23
C LEU A 167 7.49 -18.95 0.01
N ASP A 168 7.62 -20.26 0.17
CA ASP A 168 7.36 -21.22 -0.90
C ASP A 168 5.89 -21.20 -1.35
N LEU A 169 4.95 -20.98 -0.44
CA LEU A 169 3.53 -20.83 -0.75
C LEU A 169 3.26 -19.55 -1.54
N TYR A 170 3.92 -18.44 -1.21
CA TYR A 170 3.81 -17.19 -1.95
C TYR A 170 4.38 -17.29 -3.37
N ASP A 171 5.55 -17.91 -3.53
CA ASP A 171 6.15 -18.15 -4.84
C ASP A 171 5.25 -19.03 -5.72
N GLN A 172 4.62 -20.06 -5.16
CA GLN A 172 3.71 -20.94 -5.88
C GLN A 172 2.46 -20.22 -6.40
N GLN A 173 1.97 -19.20 -5.69
CA GLN A 173 0.85 -18.37 -6.13
C GLN A 173 1.28 -17.18 -7.00
N GLY A 174 2.59 -16.95 -7.15
CA GLY A 174 3.14 -15.84 -7.92
C GLY A 174 3.01 -14.48 -7.24
N PHE A 175 2.91 -14.44 -5.90
CA PHE A 175 2.97 -13.18 -5.17
C PHE A 175 4.41 -12.67 -5.12
N GLU A 176 4.60 -11.40 -5.42
CA GLU A 176 5.87 -10.72 -5.17
C GLU A 176 6.01 -10.44 -3.67
N THR A 177 7.24 -10.45 -3.15
CA THR A 177 7.50 -10.16 -1.73
C THR A 177 8.65 -9.18 -1.55
N PHE A 178 8.64 -8.44 -0.44
CA PHE A 178 9.73 -7.53 -0.06
C PHE A 178 9.81 -7.34 1.45
N ALA A 179 10.87 -6.66 1.91
CA ALA A 179 11.14 -6.36 3.32
C ALA A 179 11.41 -7.59 4.21
N GLY A 180 11.60 -8.76 3.62
CA GLY A 180 11.94 -10.02 4.27
C GLY A 180 12.31 -11.08 3.23
N GLY A 181 12.82 -12.23 3.67
CA GLY A 181 13.27 -13.29 2.77
C GLY A 181 13.72 -14.55 3.49
N ARG A 182 14.25 -15.53 2.74
CA ARG A 182 14.77 -16.81 3.26
C ARG A 182 16.09 -16.65 4.00
N ASP A 183 16.79 -15.56 3.72
CA ASP A 183 17.98 -15.10 4.42
C ASP A 183 18.11 -13.57 4.31
N LEU A 184 19.19 -13.02 4.89
CA LEU A 184 19.47 -11.58 4.86
C LEU A 184 19.78 -11.05 3.45
N ALA A 185 20.31 -11.88 2.54
CA ALA A 185 20.60 -11.44 1.18
C ALA A 185 19.30 -11.25 0.38
N GLU A 186 18.37 -12.20 0.49
CA GLU A 186 17.05 -12.09 -0.11
C GLU A 186 16.21 -11.00 0.55
N ALA A 187 16.27 -10.85 1.88
CA ALA A 187 15.53 -9.80 2.60
C ALA A 187 15.91 -8.36 2.17
N ARG A 188 17.11 -8.18 1.59
CA ARG A 188 17.58 -6.90 1.03
C ARG A 188 17.09 -6.64 -0.40
N LEU A 189 16.50 -7.62 -1.07
CA LEU A 189 16.02 -7.46 -2.43
C LEU A 189 14.76 -6.57 -2.43
N PRO A 190 14.69 -5.57 -3.32
CA PRO A 190 13.45 -4.87 -3.58
C PRO A 190 12.51 -5.75 -4.41
N ALA A 191 11.20 -5.54 -4.29
CA ALA A 191 10.28 -5.93 -5.36
C ALA A 191 10.25 -4.82 -6.42
N LEU A 192 10.45 -5.19 -7.69
CA LEU A 192 10.53 -4.25 -8.81
C LEU A 192 9.39 -4.55 -9.78
N ILE A 193 8.48 -3.60 -9.95
CA ILE A 193 7.31 -3.76 -10.82
C ILE A 193 7.35 -2.70 -11.92
N GLU A 194 7.19 -3.13 -13.17
CA GLU A 194 7.02 -2.25 -14.32
C GLU A 194 5.62 -2.42 -14.91
N HIS A 195 4.83 -1.35 -14.93
CA HIS A 195 3.48 -1.37 -15.46
C HIS A 195 3.17 -0.04 -16.17
N ASN A 196 2.60 -0.11 -17.38
CA ASN A 196 2.24 1.07 -18.18
C ASN A 196 3.40 2.09 -18.33
N GLY A 197 4.63 1.61 -18.43
CA GLY A 197 5.85 2.41 -18.52
C GLY A 197 6.33 3.04 -17.20
N ASN A 198 5.61 2.83 -16.09
CA ASN A 198 6.02 3.26 -14.76
C ASN A 198 6.87 2.16 -14.12
N ARG A 199 8.03 2.53 -13.58
CA ARG A 199 8.94 1.64 -12.87
C ARG A 199 8.82 1.94 -11.39
N ILE A 200 8.33 1.00 -10.59
CA ILE A 200 8.05 1.17 -9.16
C ILE A 200 8.87 0.15 -8.38
N ALA A 201 9.57 0.61 -7.36
CA ALA A 201 10.37 -0.24 -6.49
C ALA A 201 9.83 -0.21 -5.07
N PHE A 202 9.68 -1.38 -4.45
CA PHE A 202 9.21 -1.53 -3.08
C PHE A 202 10.36 -2.03 -2.20
N LEU A 203 10.59 -1.32 -1.11
CA LEU A 203 11.54 -1.66 -0.06
C LEU A 203 10.86 -1.44 1.28
N GLY A 204 11.36 -2.10 2.31
CA GLY A 204 10.86 -1.84 3.65
C GLY A 204 11.71 -2.52 4.71
N CYS A 205 11.37 -2.25 5.96
CA CYS A 205 12.10 -2.82 7.09
C CYS A 205 11.26 -2.90 8.36
N ASN A 206 11.76 -3.71 9.30
CA ASN A 206 11.26 -3.90 10.65
C ASN A 206 12.19 -3.23 11.67
N GLU A 207 11.67 -2.26 12.40
CA GLU A 207 12.33 -1.64 13.55
C GLU A 207 12.03 -2.36 14.89
N PRO A 208 10.80 -2.80 15.20
CA PRO A 208 10.45 -3.32 16.52
C PRO A 208 11.18 -4.59 16.96
N GLY A 209 11.63 -5.42 16.02
CA GLY A 209 12.01 -6.81 16.29
C GLY A 209 10.78 -7.63 16.62
N PRO A 210 10.86 -8.62 17.52
CA PRO A 210 12.02 -9.01 18.34
C PRO A 210 13.13 -9.72 17.54
N ALA A 211 14.32 -9.93 18.13
CA ALA A 211 15.50 -10.43 17.41
C ALA A 211 15.37 -11.79 16.70
N TYR A 212 14.36 -12.59 17.04
CA TYR A 212 14.09 -13.83 16.31
C TYR A 212 13.41 -13.60 14.96
N VAL A 213 12.74 -12.46 14.76
CA VAL A 213 12.02 -12.13 13.53
C VAL A 213 12.92 -11.64 12.42
N TRP A 214 14.08 -11.07 12.76
CA TRP A 214 14.99 -10.53 11.76
C TRP A 214 15.74 -11.63 11.01
N ALA A 215 15.85 -11.43 9.69
CA ALA A 215 16.65 -12.27 8.81
C ALA A 215 18.12 -12.26 9.24
N LYS A 216 18.78 -13.39 9.02
CA LYS A 216 20.24 -13.56 9.19
C LYS A 216 20.81 -14.20 7.93
N ALA A 217 22.13 -14.30 7.86
CA ALA A 217 22.80 -14.94 6.73
C ALA A 217 22.34 -16.39 6.47
N ASP A 218 21.81 -17.08 7.48
CA ASP A 218 21.41 -18.48 7.46
C ASP A 218 19.97 -18.71 7.96
N ARG A 219 19.16 -17.65 8.06
CA ARG A 219 17.82 -17.75 8.66
C ARG A 219 16.84 -16.76 8.02
N PRO A 220 15.60 -17.18 7.74
CA PRO A 220 14.58 -16.29 7.19
C PRO A 220 14.15 -15.23 8.19
N GLY A 221 13.54 -14.16 7.69
CA GLY A 221 12.95 -13.13 8.53
C GLY A 221 12.76 -11.80 7.80
N ALA A 222 12.31 -10.81 8.57
CA ALA A 222 12.19 -9.43 8.12
C ALA A 222 13.57 -8.74 8.03
N LEU A 223 13.72 -7.81 7.09
CA LEU A 223 14.89 -6.93 7.03
C LEU A 223 14.85 -5.93 8.19
N ARG A 224 15.96 -5.75 8.90
CA ARG A 224 16.05 -4.81 10.02
C ARG A 224 16.28 -3.37 9.51
N CYS A 225 15.68 -2.37 10.15
CA CYS A 225 15.78 -0.98 9.69
C CYS A 225 17.17 -0.33 9.85
N ASP A 226 18.07 -0.90 10.65
CA ASP A 226 19.46 -0.44 10.77
C ASP A 226 20.43 -1.17 9.83
N ASP A 227 19.92 -1.89 8.81
CA ASP A 227 20.76 -2.56 7.82
C ASP A 227 21.60 -1.55 7.01
N ASP A 228 22.92 -1.76 7.05
CA ASP A 228 23.90 -0.92 6.36
C ASP A 228 23.67 -0.97 4.85
N GLY A 229 23.33 0.19 4.28
CA GLY A 229 23.15 0.35 2.83
C GLY A 229 21.71 0.37 2.36
N LEU A 230 20.72 0.18 3.24
CA LEU A 230 19.30 0.24 2.86
C LEU A 230 18.93 1.59 2.21
N MET A 231 19.30 2.72 2.84
CA MET A 231 19.08 4.04 2.26
C MET A 231 19.91 4.26 0.98
N LYS A 232 21.12 3.70 0.90
CA LYS A 232 21.92 3.76 -0.34
C LYS A 232 21.23 3.01 -1.47
N ARG A 233 20.55 1.90 -1.18
CA ARG A 233 19.78 1.14 -2.16
C ARG A 233 18.57 1.92 -2.65
N VAL A 234 17.89 2.65 -1.76
CA VAL A 234 16.82 3.60 -2.14
C VAL A 234 17.37 4.63 -3.14
N THR A 235 18.51 5.27 -2.84
CA THR A 235 19.14 6.23 -3.74
C THR A 235 19.49 5.63 -5.09
N GLN A 236 20.10 4.43 -5.12
CA GLN A 236 20.44 3.75 -6.37
C GLN A 236 19.21 3.47 -7.23
N LEU A 237 18.11 3.00 -6.63
CA LEU A 237 16.88 2.72 -7.38
C LEU A 237 16.24 4.00 -7.92
N ALA A 238 16.25 5.08 -7.14
CA ALA A 238 15.78 6.39 -7.60
C ALA A 238 16.63 6.91 -8.77
N ASP A 239 17.96 6.81 -8.69
CA ASP A 239 18.90 7.17 -9.77
C ASP A 239 18.70 6.31 -11.02
N ASP A 240 18.35 5.03 -10.84
CA ASP A 240 18.02 4.10 -11.91
C ASP A 240 16.64 4.38 -12.54
N GLY A 241 15.89 5.38 -12.06
CA GLY A 241 14.61 5.82 -12.62
C GLY A 241 13.37 5.11 -12.05
N TYR A 242 13.47 4.48 -10.89
CA TYR A 242 12.32 3.94 -10.18
C TYR A 242 11.65 5.00 -9.30
N SER A 243 10.32 5.00 -9.27
CA SER A 243 9.57 5.57 -8.16
C SER A 243 9.64 4.63 -6.96
N VAL A 244 10.39 5.00 -5.92
CA VAL A 244 10.58 4.14 -4.74
C VAL A 244 9.49 4.37 -3.71
N ILE A 245 8.82 3.28 -3.30
CA ILE A 245 7.88 3.22 -2.18
C ILE A 245 8.59 2.49 -1.05
N PHE A 246 8.70 3.12 0.11
CA PHE A 246 9.37 2.54 1.27
C PHE A 246 8.39 2.30 2.42
N THR A 247 8.39 1.11 3.01
CA THR A 247 7.55 0.79 4.17
C THR A 247 8.37 0.64 5.45
N PHE A 248 7.80 1.10 6.56
CA PHE A 248 8.34 0.87 7.89
C PHE A 248 7.31 0.14 8.74
N GLN A 249 7.68 -1.05 9.19
CA GLN A 249 7.11 -1.58 10.41
C GLN A 249 7.81 -0.86 11.57
N TRP A 250 7.07 0.03 12.24
CA TRP A 250 7.58 0.86 13.33
C TRP A 250 6.97 0.48 14.67
N ARG A 251 7.58 0.97 15.76
CA ARG A 251 7.09 0.72 17.12
C ARG A 251 5.70 1.31 17.31
N GLU A 252 4.84 0.52 17.94
CA GLU A 252 3.47 0.92 18.25
C GLU A 252 3.43 2.18 19.13
N SER A 253 2.53 3.10 18.78
CA SER A 253 2.25 4.30 19.55
C SER A 253 0.75 4.44 19.75
N ALA A 254 0.34 4.78 20.96
CA ALA A 254 -1.06 5.07 21.27
C ALA A 254 -1.52 6.45 20.77
N SER A 255 -0.77 7.09 19.88
CA SER A 255 -0.98 8.45 19.40
C SER A 255 -1.18 8.49 17.88
N THR A 256 -2.08 9.36 17.44
CA THR A 256 -2.23 9.73 16.03
C THR A 256 -1.01 10.50 15.51
N SER A 257 -0.33 11.26 16.37
CA SER A 257 0.97 11.86 16.03
C SER A 257 2.10 10.84 16.13
N PRO A 258 3.00 10.78 15.13
CA PRO A 258 4.16 9.89 15.14
C PRO A 258 5.17 10.28 16.22
N LEU A 259 6.04 9.34 16.56
CA LEU A 259 7.16 9.61 17.47
C LEU A 259 8.22 10.49 16.78
N PRO A 260 8.98 11.32 17.50
CA PRO A 260 10.01 12.16 16.90
C PRO A 260 11.04 11.38 16.06
N ASP A 261 11.47 10.21 16.54
CA ASP A 261 12.42 9.36 15.83
C ASP A 261 11.79 8.59 14.66
N GLN A 262 10.47 8.34 14.71
CA GLN A 262 9.69 7.87 13.56
C GLN A 262 9.71 8.92 12.44
N ILE A 263 9.50 10.20 12.77
CA ILE A 263 9.58 11.31 11.81
C ILE A 263 10.95 11.35 11.15
N ASP A 264 12.01 11.31 11.94
CA ASP A 264 13.39 11.36 11.42
C ASP A 264 13.73 10.13 10.57
N ALA A 265 13.24 8.93 10.92
CA ALA A 265 13.44 7.73 10.11
C ALA A 265 12.70 7.79 8.77
N PHE A 266 11.44 8.21 8.77
CA PHE A 266 10.62 8.22 7.56
C PHE A 266 11.08 9.32 6.59
N ARG A 267 11.45 10.50 7.11
CA ARG A 267 12.02 11.58 6.29
C ARG A 267 13.35 11.18 5.64
N ARG A 268 14.21 10.42 6.33
CA ARG A 268 15.46 9.90 5.74
C ARG A 268 15.23 9.03 4.51
N ALA A 269 14.14 8.26 4.46
CA ALA A 269 13.80 7.49 3.26
C ALA A 269 13.39 8.39 2.08
N ILE A 270 12.64 9.46 2.34
CA ILE A 270 12.35 10.49 1.34
C ILE A 270 13.63 11.19 0.86
N GLU A 271 14.49 11.62 1.79
CA GLU A 271 15.78 12.25 1.49
C GLU A 271 16.68 11.35 0.64
N ALA A 272 16.58 10.03 0.83
CA ALA A 272 17.29 9.04 0.04
C ALA A 272 16.73 8.83 -1.38
N GLY A 273 15.52 9.32 -1.68
CA GLY A 273 14.89 9.24 -3.00
C GLY A 273 13.52 8.55 -3.04
N ALA A 274 12.97 8.11 -1.90
CA ALA A 274 11.60 7.59 -1.89
C ALA A 274 10.58 8.69 -2.21
N VAL A 275 9.54 8.34 -2.96
CA VAL A 275 8.42 9.25 -3.28
C VAL A 275 7.22 9.02 -2.36
N ILE A 276 7.13 7.83 -1.77
CA ILE A 276 6.12 7.46 -0.76
C ILE A 276 6.83 6.72 0.37
N VAL A 277 6.50 7.08 1.61
CA VAL A 277 6.86 6.32 2.80
C VAL A 277 5.61 5.98 3.59
N SER A 278 5.40 4.70 3.90
CA SER A 278 4.18 4.21 4.57
C SER A 278 4.52 3.41 5.83
N GLY A 279 3.75 3.61 6.90
CA GLY A 279 3.88 2.86 8.15
C GLY A 279 2.87 1.71 8.25
N SER A 280 3.35 0.49 8.46
CA SER A 280 2.51 -0.72 8.37
C SER A 280 1.97 -1.19 9.74
N GLN A 281 2.74 -1.06 10.84
CA GLN A 281 2.39 -1.65 12.15
C GLN A 281 1.68 -0.72 13.15
N ALA A 282 1.43 0.56 12.86
CA ALA A 282 0.87 1.45 13.88
C ALA A 282 -0.44 0.94 14.53
N HIS A 283 -1.13 -0.04 13.90
CA HIS A 283 -2.43 -0.64 14.26
C HIS A 283 -3.57 0.37 14.31
N ARG A 284 -3.25 1.66 14.14
CA ARG A 284 -4.17 2.76 14.03
C ARG A 284 -3.70 3.72 12.94
N PRO A 285 -4.62 4.52 12.40
CA PRO A 285 -4.27 5.62 11.53
C PRO A 285 -3.43 6.67 12.27
N GLN A 286 -2.37 7.14 11.64
CA GLN A 286 -1.54 8.24 12.13
C GLN A 286 -1.56 9.43 11.16
N SER A 287 -0.98 10.55 11.57
CA SER A 287 -0.84 11.73 10.72
C SER A 287 -0.03 11.43 9.45
N MET A 288 -0.05 12.40 8.54
CA MET A 288 0.66 12.36 7.27
C MET A 288 1.37 13.69 7.04
N GLU A 289 2.37 13.69 6.17
CA GLU A 289 3.03 14.92 5.76
C GLU A 289 3.51 14.84 4.32
N PHE A 290 3.55 16.00 3.66
CA PHE A 290 4.31 16.15 2.43
C PHE A 290 5.68 16.70 2.80
N TYR A 291 6.72 15.92 2.53
CA TYR A 291 8.09 16.28 2.84
C TYR A 291 8.94 16.14 1.58
N ALA A 292 9.72 17.18 1.24
CA ALA A 292 10.59 17.22 0.06
C ALA A 292 9.96 16.72 -1.27
N GLY A 293 8.64 16.89 -1.44
CA GLY A 293 7.90 16.46 -2.64
C GLY A 293 7.30 15.05 -2.58
N GLY A 294 7.67 14.23 -1.59
CA GLY A 294 7.07 12.92 -1.35
C GLY A 294 5.96 12.95 -0.30
N LEU A 295 5.20 11.86 -0.22
CA LEU A 295 4.19 11.64 0.82
C LEU A 295 4.74 10.72 1.89
N ILE A 296 4.54 11.09 3.14
CA ILE A 296 4.74 10.22 4.30
C ILE A 296 3.38 10.01 4.97
N HIS A 297 2.95 8.75 5.14
CA HIS A 297 1.81 8.40 5.97
C HIS A 297 2.27 7.45 7.08
N TYR A 298 2.23 7.93 8.32
CA TYR A 298 2.94 7.29 9.43
C TYR A 298 2.31 5.97 9.91
N GLY A 299 1.05 5.72 9.58
CA GLY A 299 0.34 4.52 9.99
C GLY A 299 -1.00 4.42 9.29
N LEU A 300 -1.25 3.31 8.59
CA LEU A 300 -2.50 3.08 7.86
C LEU A 300 -3.62 2.44 8.70
N GLY A 301 -3.28 1.85 9.85
CA GLY A 301 -4.22 1.06 10.66
C GLY A 301 -4.11 -0.43 10.43
N ASN A 302 -5.07 -1.19 10.95
CA ASN A 302 -5.23 -2.61 10.65
C ASN A 302 -6.03 -2.80 9.37
N LEU A 303 -5.74 -3.82 8.56
CA LEU A 303 -6.62 -4.27 7.48
C LEU A 303 -7.42 -5.50 7.93
N PHE A 304 -6.76 -6.66 7.97
CA PHE A 304 -7.38 -7.92 8.42
C PHE A 304 -6.76 -8.32 9.75
N PHE A 305 -7.10 -7.62 10.83
CA PHE A 305 -6.63 -7.95 12.17
C PHE A 305 -7.68 -7.60 13.24
N ASP A 306 -8.11 -8.59 14.03
CA ASP A 306 -9.28 -8.60 14.92
C ASP A 306 -9.28 -7.65 16.15
N GLN A 307 -8.52 -6.56 16.12
CA GLN A 307 -8.41 -5.62 17.24
C GLN A 307 -9.64 -4.68 17.36
N MET A 308 -10.72 -5.18 17.98
CA MET A 308 -12.00 -4.44 18.08
C MET A 308 -12.18 -3.59 19.37
N TYR A 309 -11.23 -3.60 20.29
CA TYR A 309 -11.40 -3.05 21.64
C TYR A 309 -11.22 -1.52 21.75
N LYS A 310 -10.76 -0.84 20.69
CA LYS A 310 -10.68 0.62 20.59
C LYS A 310 -11.07 1.08 19.20
N LEU A 311 -11.75 2.22 19.10
CA LEU A 311 -12.12 2.79 17.79
C LEU A 311 -10.90 2.99 16.89
N SER A 312 -9.79 3.51 17.45
CA SER A 312 -8.57 3.77 16.69
C SER A 312 -7.95 2.53 16.04
N LEU A 313 -8.21 1.33 16.58
CA LEU A 313 -7.67 0.07 16.05
C LEU A 313 -8.54 -0.55 14.96
N ARG A 314 -9.74 0.02 14.78
CA ARG A 314 -10.72 -0.39 13.77
C ARG A 314 -10.73 0.55 12.57
N GLN A 315 -10.10 1.71 12.67
CA GLN A 315 -10.07 2.69 11.59
C GLN A 315 -8.90 2.36 10.66
N GLU A 316 -9.14 2.45 9.36
CA GLU A 316 -8.20 1.96 8.36
C GLU A 316 -8.10 2.92 7.18
N PHE A 317 -6.91 2.99 6.60
CA PHE A 317 -6.66 3.58 5.30
C PHE A 317 -6.26 2.51 4.29
N LEU A 318 -6.79 2.66 3.07
CA LEU A 318 -6.35 1.97 1.86
C LEU A 318 -5.89 3.07 0.91
N ASP A 319 -4.62 3.45 1.01
CA ASP A 319 -4.09 4.59 0.27
C ASP A 319 -3.86 4.20 -1.19
N ARG A 320 -4.57 4.86 -2.10
CA ARG A 320 -4.44 4.64 -3.54
C ARG A 320 -3.53 5.70 -4.12
N HIS A 321 -2.35 5.30 -4.56
CA HIS A 321 -1.38 6.15 -5.22
C HIS A 321 -1.49 6.00 -6.74
N THR A 322 -1.33 7.11 -7.46
CA THR A 322 -1.34 7.11 -8.93
C THR A 322 -0.01 7.57 -9.48
N PHE A 323 0.53 6.79 -10.40
CA PHE A 323 1.71 7.07 -11.19
C PHE A 323 1.32 7.32 -12.66
N TYR A 324 2.01 8.26 -13.29
CA TYR A 324 1.82 8.60 -14.69
C TYR A 324 3.15 8.99 -15.34
N ASP A 325 3.53 8.28 -16.40
CA ASP A 325 4.74 8.56 -17.18
C ASP A 325 6.01 8.63 -16.30
N GLY A 326 6.13 7.68 -15.37
CA GLY A 326 7.24 7.57 -14.43
C GLY A 326 7.16 8.50 -13.22
N ARG A 327 6.08 9.28 -13.06
CA ARG A 327 5.91 10.26 -11.97
C ARG A 327 4.80 9.88 -11.02
N TYR A 328 5.03 10.07 -9.72
CA TYR A 328 3.98 10.06 -8.70
C TYR A 328 3.15 11.34 -8.78
N ILE A 329 1.83 11.23 -9.06
CA ILE A 329 0.99 12.39 -9.38
C ILE A 329 -0.21 12.58 -8.45
N ASN A 330 -0.65 11.56 -7.71
CA ASN A 330 -1.82 11.69 -6.83
C ASN A 330 -1.86 10.64 -5.72
N THR A 331 -2.44 11.02 -4.58
CA THR A 331 -2.95 10.10 -3.56
C THR A 331 -4.43 10.31 -3.30
N GLU A 332 -5.18 9.22 -3.29
CA GLU A 332 -6.53 9.13 -2.78
C GLU A 332 -6.53 8.31 -1.48
N LEU A 333 -7.03 8.94 -0.41
CA LEU A 333 -7.18 8.29 0.89
C LEU A 333 -8.51 7.53 0.92
N VAL A 334 -8.53 6.23 0.70
CA VAL A 334 -9.75 5.43 0.93
C VAL A 334 -9.79 5.02 2.40
N THR A 335 -10.97 5.05 3.03
CA THR A 335 -11.11 4.77 4.46
C THR A 335 -12.08 3.63 4.71
N ALA A 336 -11.68 2.70 5.57
CA ALA A 336 -12.51 1.58 6.00
C ALA A 336 -12.62 1.51 7.52
N MET A 337 -13.66 0.83 8.00
CA MET A 337 -13.91 0.54 9.40
C MET A 337 -14.00 -0.97 9.58
N LEU A 338 -13.14 -1.53 10.42
CA LEU A 338 -13.22 -2.93 10.83
C LEU A 338 -14.50 -3.18 11.61
N GLU A 339 -15.26 -4.17 11.14
CA GLU A 339 -16.42 -4.72 11.82
C GLU A 339 -16.34 -6.23 11.94
N ASP A 340 -17.16 -6.78 12.84
CA ASP A 340 -17.30 -8.21 13.07
C ASP A 340 -15.98 -8.99 13.27
N PHE A 341 -14.94 -8.32 13.78
CA PHE A 341 -13.60 -8.86 14.03
C PHE A 341 -12.83 -9.32 12.77
N ALA A 342 -13.37 -9.11 11.57
CA ALA A 342 -12.79 -9.64 10.36
C ALA A 342 -13.15 -8.88 9.08
N GLN A 343 -14.19 -8.05 9.08
CA GLN A 343 -14.77 -7.50 7.87
C GLN A 343 -14.66 -5.98 7.84
N PRO A 344 -13.58 -5.43 7.28
CA PRO A 344 -13.52 -4.02 6.92
C PRO A 344 -14.65 -3.66 5.96
N ARG A 345 -15.27 -2.51 6.18
CA ARG A 345 -16.23 -1.91 5.25
C ARG A 345 -15.87 -0.47 4.94
N PRO A 346 -16.26 0.08 3.78
CA PRO A 346 -16.13 1.51 3.55
C PRO A 346 -16.78 2.32 4.68
N MET A 347 -16.08 3.34 5.15
CA MET A 347 -16.65 4.26 6.13
C MET A 347 -17.83 5.03 5.53
N THR A 348 -18.83 5.29 6.36
CA THR A 348 -19.88 6.28 6.04
C THR A 348 -19.25 7.69 5.92
N GLU A 349 -19.97 8.63 5.30
CA GLU A 349 -19.48 10.01 5.16
C GLU A 349 -19.14 10.65 6.51
N VAL A 350 -19.92 10.36 7.55
CA VAL A 350 -19.71 10.89 8.91
C VAL A 350 -18.47 10.29 9.56
N GLU A 351 -18.31 8.97 9.50
CA GLU A 351 -17.12 8.28 10.04
C GLU A 351 -15.85 8.76 9.32
N ARG A 352 -15.91 8.87 7.99
CA ARG A 352 -14.81 9.34 7.16
C ARG A 352 -14.44 10.79 7.47
N ALA A 353 -15.43 11.68 7.58
CA ALA A 353 -15.18 13.08 7.93
C ALA A 353 -14.55 13.21 9.34
N ALA A 354 -14.99 12.40 10.29
CA ALA A 354 -14.42 12.38 11.64
C ALA A 354 -12.96 11.90 11.63
N LEU A 355 -12.66 10.77 10.97
CA LEU A 355 -11.29 10.27 10.85
C LEU A 355 -10.40 11.30 10.14
N LEU A 356 -10.77 11.75 8.95
CA LEU A 356 -9.95 12.69 8.19
C LEU A 356 -9.73 14.01 8.93
N GLY A 357 -10.74 14.51 9.66
CA GLY A 357 -10.60 15.69 10.50
C GLY A 357 -9.55 15.52 11.60
N GLU A 358 -9.53 14.37 12.28
CA GLU A 358 -8.51 14.06 13.29
C GLU A 358 -7.11 13.95 12.67
N ILE A 359 -6.98 13.20 11.57
CA ILE A 359 -5.70 12.96 10.91
C ILE A 359 -5.12 14.24 10.32
N PHE A 360 -5.93 15.07 9.67
CA PHE A 360 -5.49 16.35 9.11
C PHE A 360 -5.10 17.35 10.20
N ALA A 361 -5.87 17.42 11.30
CA ALA A 361 -5.48 18.25 12.43
C ALA A 361 -4.13 17.79 13.04
N ALA A 362 -3.91 16.48 13.17
CA ALA A 362 -2.63 15.92 13.64
C ALA A 362 -1.48 16.12 12.62
N SER A 363 -1.82 16.32 11.34
CA SER A 363 -0.89 16.64 10.24
C SER A 363 -0.62 18.15 10.12
N GLY A 364 -1.35 18.98 10.86
CA GLY A 364 -1.25 20.44 10.82
C GLY A 364 -1.94 21.10 9.63
N TRP A 365 -3.00 20.49 9.08
CA TRP A 365 -3.75 20.97 7.91
C TRP A 365 -5.09 21.61 8.26
#